data_AF-A0A3R7NTR7-F1
#
_entry.id   AF-A0A3R7NTR7-F1
#
_cell.length_a   1.000
_cell.length_b   1.000
_cell.length_c   1.000
_cell.angle_alpha   90.00
_cell.angle_beta   90.00
_cell.angle_gamma   90.00
#
_symmetry.space_group_name_H-M   'P 1'
#
loop_
_entity.id
_entity.type
_entity.pdbx_description
1 polymer ?
#
loop_
_entity_poly.entity_id
_entity_poly.type
_entity_poly.pdbx_seq_one_letter_code
_entity_poly.pdbx_strand_id
1 'polypeptide(L)'
;MTGSDAVTELKTVRSREEVVGTMSGFLKGRESTKRQVLSRLNHLRNTFAKSPYFQKHEVIGSSILIIYDDEKAGVWMIDFAKTVPVPEGVSITHREPWVLGNHEEGFLTGVDNLIKVVEEVPTVKSRRLGLFSKS
;
A
#
# COMPACT_ATOMS: atom_id res chain seq x y z
N MET A 1 -14.79 -2.64 25.41
CA MET A 1 -14.42 -2.87 23.99
C MET A 1 -13.03 -3.46 23.99
N THR A 2 -12.92 -4.79 23.89
CA THR A 2 -11.62 -5.47 23.81
C THR A 2 -11.02 -5.15 22.44
N GLY A 3 -9.83 -4.54 22.45
CA GLY A 3 -9.07 -4.32 21.23
C GLY A 3 -8.86 -5.67 20.56
N SER A 4 -9.28 -5.80 19.29
CA SER A 4 -8.92 -6.96 18.48
C SER A 4 -7.41 -7.10 18.54
N ASP A 5 -6.90 -8.30 18.87
CA ASP A 5 -5.47 -8.58 18.89
C ASP A 5 -4.85 -8.02 17.60
N ALA A 6 -3.90 -7.10 17.75
CA ALA A 6 -3.19 -6.58 16.60
C ALA A 6 -2.58 -7.77 15.84
N VAL A 7 -2.58 -7.72 14.50
CA VAL A 7 -1.82 -8.71 13.73
C VAL A 7 -0.34 -8.41 13.97
N THR A 8 0.23 -9.01 15.03
CA THR A 8 1.61 -8.74 15.48
C THR A 8 2.63 -9.63 14.78
N GLU A 9 2.19 -10.73 14.16
CA GLU A 9 3.08 -11.70 13.51
C GLU A 9 2.81 -11.76 12.00
N LEU A 10 3.53 -10.92 11.26
CA LEU A 10 3.52 -10.90 9.79
C LEU A 10 4.68 -11.70 9.17
N LYS A 11 5.58 -12.28 9.99
CA LYS A 11 6.82 -12.94 9.55
C LYS A 11 6.57 -14.14 8.62
N THR A 12 5.41 -14.76 8.73
CA THR A 12 5.01 -15.95 7.94
C THR A 12 4.05 -15.61 6.81
N VAL A 13 3.56 -14.37 6.71
CA VAL A 13 2.69 -13.93 5.62
C VAL A 13 3.51 -13.82 4.35
N ARG A 14 3.28 -14.73 3.39
CA ARG A 14 4.08 -14.84 2.16
C ARG A 14 3.24 -15.02 0.92
N SER A 15 2.18 -15.83 0.98
CA SER A 15 1.34 -16.07 -0.18
C SER A 15 0.44 -14.87 -0.47
N ARG A 16 -0.03 -14.78 -1.71
CA ARG A 16 -0.93 -13.69 -2.12
C ARG A 16 -2.23 -13.73 -1.33
N GLU A 17 -2.74 -14.92 -1.07
CA GLU A 17 -3.96 -15.19 -0.31
C GLU A 17 -3.81 -14.73 1.15
N GLU A 18 -2.67 -15.00 1.79
CA GLU A 18 -2.37 -14.56 3.16
C GLU A 18 -2.28 -13.03 3.25
N VAL A 19 -1.64 -12.40 2.26
CA VAL A 19 -1.52 -10.94 2.17
C VAL A 19 -2.90 -10.29 1.99
N VAL A 20 -3.73 -10.81 1.09
CA VAL A 20 -5.12 -10.34 0.89
C VAL A 20 -5.96 -10.57 2.15
N GLY A 21 -5.82 -11.72 2.81
CA GLY A 21 -6.50 -12.01 4.08
C GLY A 21 -6.14 -11.02 5.18
N THR A 22 -4.84 -10.72 5.33
CA THR A 22 -4.34 -9.72 6.28
C THR A 22 -4.89 -8.33 5.96
N MET A 23 -4.85 -7.91 4.69
CA MET A 23 -5.38 -6.61 4.28
C MET A 23 -6.90 -6.52 4.44
N SER A 24 -7.63 -7.62 4.24
CA SER A 24 -9.06 -7.71 4.49
C SER A 24 -9.40 -7.51 5.97
N GLY A 25 -8.66 -8.17 6.86
CA GLY A 25 -8.75 -7.95 8.31
C GLY A 25 -8.42 -6.52 8.70
N PHE A 26 -7.40 -5.92 8.07
CA PHE A 26 -7.03 -4.53 8.29
C PHE A 26 -8.12 -3.56 7.83
N LEU A 27 -8.72 -3.71 6.65
CA LEU A 27 -9.73 -2.77 6.11
C LEU A 27 -11.16 -3.01 6.63
N LYS A 28 -11.42 -4.15 7.28
CA LYS A 28 -12.70 -4.52 7.91
C LYS A 28 -13.92 -4.34 6.98
N GLY A 29 -13.73 -4.58 5.69
CA GLY A 29 -14.78 -4.47 4.66
C GLY A 29 -15.29 -3.04 4.38
N ARG A 30 -14.62 -1.99 4.89
CA ARG A 30 -15.04 -0.59 4.76
C ARG A 30 -14.74 -0.04 3.35
N GLU A 31 -15.78 0.10 2.53
CA GLU A 31 -15.64 0.51 1.13
C GLU A 31 -15.06 1.92 0.96
N SER A 32 -15.50 2.88 1.79
CA SER A 32 -14.98 4.26 1.77
C SER A 32 -13.49 4.32 2.09
N THR A 33 -13.05 3.62 3.13
CA THR A 33 -11.65 3.49 3.52
C THR A 33 -10.83 2.84 2.40
N LYS A 34 -11.29 1.73 1.82
CA LYS A 34 -10.62 1.07 0.68
C LYS A 34 -10.40 2.04 -0.48
N ARG A 35 -11.44 2.77 -0.90
CA ARG A 35 -11.34 3.76 -1.99
C ARG A 35 -10.33 4.86 -1.68
N GLN A 36 -10.33 5.36 -0.45
CA GLN A 36 -9.40 6.39 0.00
C GLN A 36 -7.94 5.91 0.03
N VAL A 37 -7.69 4.67 0.46
CA VAL A 37 -6.36 4.05 0.45
C VAL A 37 -5.88 3.87 -0.99
N LEU A 38 -6.73 3.31 -1.88
CA LEU A 38 -6.39 3.15 -3.30
C LEU A 38 -6.06 4.47 -3.98
N SER A 39 -6.87 5.51 -3.75
CA SER A 39 -6.63 6.84 -4.30
C SER A 39 -5.25 7.38 -3.89
N ARG A 40 -4.89 7.23 -2.61
CA ARG A 40 -3.60 7.72 -2.10
C ARG A 40 -2.41 6.88 -2.54
N LEU A 41 -2.54 5.55 -2.62
CA LEU A 41 -1.50 4.68 -3.18
C LEU A 41 -1.23 5.01 -4.66
N ASN A 42 -2.29 5.20 -5.45
CA ASN A 42 -2.16 5.61 -6.86
C ASN A 42 -1.50 6.99 -6.99
N HIS A 43 -1.87 7.93 -6.12
CA HIS A 43 -1.22 9.24 -6.08
C HIS A 43 0.27 9.12 -5.75
N LEU A 44 0.63 8.41 -4.67
CA LEU A 44 2.01 8.15 -4.26
C LEU A 44 2.81 7.54 -5.42
N ARG A 45 2.31 6.45 -6.02
CA ARG A 45 2.95 5.79 -7.17
C ARG A 45 3.23 6.78 -8.30
N ASN A 46 2.25 7.59 -8.69
CA ASN A 46 2.35 8.50 -9.82
C ASN A 46 3.33 9.65 -9.53
N THR A 47 3.33 10.16 -8.29
CA THR A 47 4.26 11.20 -7.85
C THR A 47 5.70 10.69 -7.84
N PHE A 48 5.92 9.48 -7.33
CA PHE A 48 7.25 8.87 -7.24
C PHE A 48 7.80 8.53 -8.62
N ALA A 49 7.00 7.91 -9.49
CA ALA A 49 7.42 7.55 -10.84
C ALA A 49 7.89 8.76 -11.67
N LYS A 50 7.38 9.96 -11.38
CA LYS A 50 7.72 11.21 -12.06
C LYS A 50 8.78 12.04 -11.32
N SER A 51 9.20 11.63 -10.14
CA SER A 51 10.10 12.43 -9.30
C SER A 51 11.55 12.23 -9.73
N PRO A 52 12.25 13.29 -10.17
CA PRO A 52 13.69 13.20 -10.48
C PRO A 52 14.52 12.81 -9.26
N TYR A 53 14.07 13.19 -8.05
CA TYR A 53 14.73 12.78 -6.81
C TYR A 53 14.71 11.26 -6.69
N PHE A 54 13.54 10.63 -6.82
CA PHE A 54 13.43 9.18 -6.67
C PHE A 54 14.19 8.42 -7.74
N GLN A 55 14.13 8.87 -9.00
CA GLN A 55 14.91 8.29 -10.10
C GLN A 55 16.43 8.29 -9.85
N LYS A 56 16.91 9.07 -8.88
CA LYS A 56 18.32 9.20 -8.50
C LYS A 56 18.64 8.67 -7.11
N HIS A 57 17.72 7.98 -6.43
CA HIS A 57 17.96 7.45 -5.08
C HIS A 57 17.41 6.03 -4.92
N GLU A 58 18.22 5.11 -4.40
CA GLU A 58 17.73 3.81 -3.94
C GLU A 58 16.88 3.99 -2.68
N VAL A 59 15.71 3.34 -2.65
CA VAL A 59 14.76 3.42 -1.55
C VAL A 59 14.71 2.10 -0.78
N ILE A 60 15.72 1.87 0.06
CA ILE A 60 15.87 0.59 0.77
C ILE A 60 15.42 0.71 2.23
N GLY A 61 14.64 -0.26 2.69
CA GLY A 61 14.22 -0.35 4.10
C GLY A 61 13.19 0.69 4.54
N SER A 62 12.61 1.43 3.59
CA SER A 62 11.47 2.32 3.83
C SER A 62 10.16 1.54 3.92
N SER A 63 9.14 2.17 4.50
CA SER A 63 7.82 1.58 4.68
C SER A 63 6.70 2.47 4.16
N ILE A 64 5.55 1.85 3.85
CA ILE A 64 4.29 2.56 3.62
C ILE A 64 3.44 2.43 4.88
N LEU A 65 3.10 3.57 5.47
CA LEU A 65 2.23 3.66 6.65
C LEU A 65 0.81 3.99 6.21
N ILE A 66 -0.12 3.09 6.51
CA ILE A 66 -1.55 3.29 6.28
C ILE A 66 -2.23 3.46 7.65
N ILE A 67 -2.88 4.60 7.86
CA ILE A 67 -3.66 4.88 9.08
C ILE A 67 -5.05 5.32 8.64
N TYR A 68 -6.08 4.85 9.31
CA TYR A 68 -7.43 5.31 9.03
C TYR A 68 -8.31 5.28 10.28
N ASP A 69 -9.33 6.14 10.29
CA ASP A 69 -10.43 6.15 11.24
C ASP A 69 -11.76 5.88 10.52
N ASP A 70 -12.88 6.15 11.17
CA ASP A 70 -14.20 5.89 10.58
C ASP A 70 -14.54 6.83 9.40
N GLU A 71 -13.80 7.92 9.20
CA GLU A 71 -14.05 8.94 8.17
C GLU A 71 -12.93 9.05 7.14
N LYS A 72 -11.67 9.03 7.57
CA LYS A 72 -10.49 9.36 6.76
C LYS A 72 -9.49 8.21 6.78
N ALA A 73 -8.87 7.98 5.63
CA ALA A 73 -7.66 7.18 5.53
C ALA A 73 -6.47 8.05 5.15
N GLY A 74 -5.26 7.60 5.42
CA GLY A 74 -4.02 8.26 5.04
C GLY A 74 -2.98 7.21 4.67
N VAL A 75 -2.09 7.60 3.75
CA VAL A 75 -1.03 6.73 3.23
C VAL A 75 0.21 7.61 3.07
N TRP A 76 1.29 7.23 3.74
CA TRP A 76 2.56 7.95 3.70
C TRP A 76 3.70 6.98 3.50
N MET A 77 4.77 7.44 2.86
CA MET A 77 6.04 6.76 2.95
C MET A 77 6.82 7.28 4.17
N ILE A 78 7.47 6.37 4.88
CA ILE A 78 8.28 6.66 6.07
C ILE A 78 9.65 5.96 5.96
N ASP A 79 10.56 6.30 6.88
CA ASP A 79 11.88 5.72 7.04
C ASP A 79 12.81 5.87 5.82
N PHE A 80 13.25 7.11 5.58
CA PHE A 80 14.20 7.46 4.50
C PHE A 80 15.67 7.37 4.91
N ALA A 81 15.97 6.83 6.11
CA ALA A 81 17.33 6.86 6.67
C ALA A 81 18.37 6.10 5.83
N LYS A 82 17.92 5.16 4.98
CA LYS A 82 18.74 4.38 4.05
C LYS A 82 18.45 4.72 2.59
N THR A 83 17.77 5.84 2.34
CA THR A 83 17.61 6.35 0.98
C THR A 83 18.92 6.99 0.54
N VAL A 84 19.60 6.38 -0.42
CA VAL A 84 20.96 6.77 -0.84
C VAL A 84 20.98 7.14 -2.31
N PRO A 85 21.75 8.16 -2.72
CA PRO A 85 21.85 8.53 -4.13
C PRO A 85 22.53 7.41 -4.94
N VAL A 86 22.03 7.19 -6.16
CA VAL A 86 22.69 6.31 -7.14
C VAL A 86 23.92 7.01 -7.74
N PRO A 87 24.85 6.27 -8.37
CA PRO A 87 26.00 6.87 -9.05
C PRO A 87 25.63 7.90 -10.12
N GLU A 88 26.54 8.82 -10.41
CA GLU A 88 26.33 9.83 -11.45
C GLU A 88 26.03 9.19 -12.81
N GLY A 89 25.08 9.78 -13.56
CA GLY A 89 24.62 9.24 -14.84
C GLY A 89 23.63 8.07 -14.74
N VAL A 90 23.51 7.41 -13.58
CA VAL A 90 22.53 6.32 -13.37
C VAL A 90 21.15 6.88 -13.08
N SER A 91 20.11 6.23 -13.61
CA SER A 91 18.72 6.52 -13.30
C SER A 91 17.98 5.19 -13.18
N ILE A 92 17.13 5.07 -12.16
CA ILE A 92 16.37 3.85 -11.90
C ILE A 92 14.86 4.09 -12.03
N THR A 93 14.12 3.01 -12.24
CA THR A 93 12.67 2.99 -12.45
C THR A 93 11.89 2.56 -11.22
N HIS A 94 12.57 1.94 -10.26
CA HIS A 94 12.04 1.22 -9.10
C HIS A 94 11.11 0.06 -9.46
N ARG A 95 11.20 -0.45 -10.69
CA ARG A 95 10.33 -1.50 -11.22
C ARG A 95 11.06 -2.68 -11.81
N GLU A 96 12.18 -2.42 -12.49
CA GLU A 96 12.99 -3.48 -13.06
C GLU A 96 13.51 -4.41 -11.95
N PRO A 97 13.68 -5.72 -12.24
CA PRO A 97 14.29 -6.63 -11.29
C PRO A 97 15.69 -6.17 -10.88
N TRP A 98 16.02 -6.32 -9.59
CA TRP A 98 17.37 -6.08 -9.10
C TRP A 98 18.36 -7.04 -9.79
N VAL A 99 19.43 -6.47 -10.33
CA VAL A 99 20.63 -7.20 -10.70
C VAL A 99 21.85 -6.45 -10.19
N LEU A 100 22.95 -7.16 -9.96
CA LEU A 100 24.16 -6.55 -9.43
C LEU A 100 24.59 -5.35 -10.31
N GLY A 101 24.61 -4.15 -9.72
CA GLY A 101 25.05 -2.90 -10.35
C GLY A 101 23.96 -2.07 -11.05
N ASN A 102 22.70 -2.52 -11.13
CA ASN A 102 21.63 -1.69 -11.71
C ASN A 102 20.93 -0.78 -10.69
N HIS A 103 21.18 -0.96 -9.39
CA HIS A 103 20.63 -0.16 -8.29
C HIS A 103 19.09 -0.24 -8.12
N GLU A 104 18.41 -1.16 -8.82
CA GLU A 104 16.96 -1.31 -8.72
C GLU A 104 16.55 -2.09 -7.46
N GLU A 105 15.61 -1.57 -6.70
CA GLU A 105 15.17 -2.12 -5.41
C GLU A 105 13.70 -2.55 -5.41
N GLY A 106 12.96 -2.22 -6.47
CA GLY A 106 11.59 -2.67 -6.68
C GLY A 106 10.53 -1.98 -5.82
N PHE A 107 10.80 -0.77 -5.29
CA PHE A 107 9.85 -0.04 -4.45
C PHE A 107 8.50 0.16 -5.15
N LEU A 108 8.50 0.62 -6.41
CA LEU A 108 7.26 0.83 -7.17
C LEU A 108 6.61 -0.49 -7.59
N THR A 109 7.38 -1.56 -7.82
CA THR A 109 6.82 -2.91 -7.97
C THR A 109 6.06 -3.34 -6.72
N GLY A 110 6.59 -3.06 -5.53
CA GLY A 110 5.90 -3.27 -4.25
C GLY A 110 4.60 -2.49 -4.13
N VAL A 111 4.62 -1.19 -4.47
CA VAL A 111 3.42 -0.33 -4.48
C VAL A 111 2.38 -0.84 -5.47
N ASP A 112 2.79 -1.24 -6.68
CA ASP A 112 1.90 -1.78 -7.72
C ASP A 112 1.22 -3.07 -7.25
N ASN A 113 1.96 -3.95 -6.57
CA ASN A 113 1.39 -5.17 -5.98
C ASN A 113 0.47 -4.87 -4.80
N LEU A 114 0.81 -3.91 -3.94
CA LEU A 114 -0.04 -3.50 -2.83
C LEU A 114 -1.38 -2.91 -3.31
N ILE A 115 -1.37 -2.12 -4.39
CA ILE A 115 -2.60 -1.61 -5.02
C ILE A 115 -3.49 -2.79 -5.44
N LYS A 116 -2.94 -3.78 -6.16
CA LYS A 116 -3.69 -4.96 -6.60
C LYS A 116 -4.28 -5.75 -5.42
N VAL A 117 -3.51 -5.93 -4.35
CA VAL A 117 -3.99 -6.58 -3.11
C VAL A 117 -5.18 -5.82 -2.55
N VAL A 118 -5.09 -4.49 -2.42
CA VAL A 118 -6.19 -3.68 -1.87
C VAL A 118 -7.42 -3.72 -2.79
N GLU A 119 -7.24 -3.75 -4.11
CA GLU A 119 -8.31 -3.92 -5.09
C GLU A 119 -9.05 -5.25 -4.93
N GLU A 120 -8.34 -6.33 -4.59
CA GLU A 120 -8.92 -7.66 -4.39
C GLU A 120 -9.67 -7.83 -3.07
N VAL A 121 -9.38 -7.00 -2.06
CA VAL A 121 -10.05 -7.11 -0.75
C VAL A 121 -11.56 -6.91 -0.89
N PRO A 122 -12.41 -7.86 -0.44
CA PRO A 122 -13.84 -7.71 -0.53
C PRO A 122 -14.36 -6.60 0.40
N THR A 123 -15.42 -5.92 -0.02
CA THR A 123 -16.12 -4.91 0.79
C THR A 123 -17.52 -5.37 1.13
N VAL A 124 -17.99 -5.04 2.33
CA VAL A 124 -19.38 -5.34 2.70
C VAL A 124 -20.27 -4.32 2.00
N LYS A 125 -21.14 -4.78 1.09
CA LYS A 125 -22.18 -3.92 0.52
C LYS A 125 -23.10 -3.49 1.66
N SER A 126 -23.24 -2.18 1.88
CA SER A 126 -24.27 -1.67 2.77
C SER A 126 -25.61 -2.14 2.24
N ARG A 127 -26.26 -3.08 2.94
CA ARG A 127 -27.68 -3.36 2.72
C ARG A 127 -28.40 -2.04 3.00
N ARG A 128 -28.87 -1.36 1.96
CA ARG A 128 -29.92 -0.36 2.17
C ARG A 128 -31.03 -1.12 2.88
N LEU A 129 -31.31 -0.79 4.14
CA LEU A 129 -32.57 -1.23 4.75
C LEU A 129 -33.66 -0.66 3.86
N GLY A 130 -34.23 -1.51 3.01
CA GLY A 130 -35.53 -1.23 2.41
C GLY A 130 -36.49 -1.11 3.58
N LEU A 131 -36.77 0.12 3.99
CA LEU A 131 -37.95 0.43 4.79
C LEU A 131 -39.14 -0.02 3.95
N PHE A 132 -39.67 -1.19 4.27
CA PHE A 132 -41.00 -1.59 3.85
C PHE A 132 -41.98 -0.58 4.47
N SER A 133 -42.48 0.37 3.68
CA SER A 133 -43.77 0.97 3.99
C SER A 133 -44.84 -0.02 3.54
N LYS A 134 -45.39 -0.76 4.50
CA LYS A 134 -46.75 -1.30 4.35
C LYS A 134 -47.73 -0.16 4.62
N SER A 135 -48.51 0.22 3.63
CA SER A 135 -49.90 0.70 3.75
C SER A 135 -50.54 0.54 2.38
#